data_AF-A0A0C9UZM2-F1
#
_entry.id   AF-A0A0C9UZM2-F1
#
_cell.length_a   1.000
_cell.length_b   1.000
_cell.length_c   1.000
_cell.angle_alpha   90.00
_cell.angle_beta   90.00
_cell.angle_gamma   90.00
#
_symmetry.space_group_name_H-M   'P 1'
#
loop_
_entity.id
_entity.type
_entity.pdbx_description
1 polymer ?
#
loop_
_entity_poly.entity_id
_entity_poly.type
_entity_poly.pdbx_seq_one_letter_code
_entity_poly.pdbx_strand_id
1 'polypeptide(L)'
;MANIIRSAKSGSDWTSNDLAAYNIAVHRQPADTFFGYTPSTISDGIDPAFLTATLPPNENLSDQTYRLLQYLHLATHANSGQESAIHDFAKELLRSLGFEERGTLLRSRYSIPFMICGDDRRVAQTDLCLIQGTTTILLVIQED
;
A
#
# COMPACT_ATOMS: atom_id res chain seq x y z
N MET A 1 -15.30 -6.27 -36.42
CA MET A 1 -14.15 -6.47 -35.51
C MET A 1 -13.52 -5.11 -35.30
N ALA A 2 -13.74 -4.47 -34.16
CA ALA A 2 -13.18 -3.15 -33.91
C ALA A 2 -11.69 -3.31 -33.58
N ASN A 3 -10.81 -2.58 -34.27
CA ASN A 3 -9.42 -2.41 -33.85
C ASN A 3 -9.44 -1.62 -32.54
N ILE A 4 -9.36 -2.30 -31.40
CA ILE A 4 -9.24 -1.62 -30.12
C ILE A 4 -7.82 -1.06 -30.05
N ILE A 5 -7.72 0.25 -30.18
CA ILE A 5 -6.43 0.97 -30.13
C ILE A 5 -5.92 0.90 -28.70
N ARG A 6 -4.74 0.29 -28.53
CA ARG A 6 -4.00 0.31 -27.27
C ARG A 6 -3.29 1.64 -27.14
N SER A 7 -3.60 2.40 -26.09
CA SER A 7 -2.95 3.67 -25.80
C SER A 7 -2.48 3.73 -24.35
N ALA A 8 -1.46 4.54 -24.11
CA ALA A 8 -1.05 4.90 -22.77
C ALA A 8 -2.02 5.97 -22.22
N LYS A 9 -2.71 5.63 -21.13
CA LYS A 9 -3.66 6.52 -20.44
C LYS A 9 -3.66 6.26 -18.94
N SER A 10 -4.17 7.23 -18.16
CA SER A 10 -4.27 7.12 -16.71
C SER A 10 -5.11 5.90 -16.32
N GLY A 11 -4.77 5.22 -15.23
CA GLY A 11 -5.58 4.09 -14.71
C GLY A 11 -7.04 4.47 -14.47
N SER A 12 -7.30 5.70 -14.04
CA SER A 12 -8.65 6.27 -13.88
C SER A 12 -9.47 6.31 -15.17
N ASP A 13 -8.79 6.29 -16.34
CA ASP A 13 -9.43 6.34 -17.65
C ASP A 13 -9.63 4.94 -18.24
N TRP A 14 -9.22 3.88 -17.53
CA TRP A 14 -9.38 2.50 -17.99
C TRP A 14 -10.83 2.05 -17.86
N THR A 15 -11.27 1.31 -18.86
CA THR A 15 -12.58 0.71 -18.94
C THR A 15 -12.45 -0.79 -19.16
N SER A 16 -13.57 -1.53 -19.05
CA SER A 16 -13.60 -2.96 -19.36
C SER A 16 -13.13 -3.28 -20.78
N ASN A 17 -13.27 -2.35 -21.74
CA ASN A 17 -12.77 -2.51 -23.10
C ASN A 17 -11.24 -2.53 -23.15
N ASP A 18 -10.59 -1.75 -22.30
CA ASP A 18 -9.13 -1.72 -22.20
C ASP A 18 -8.61 -3.01 -21.59
N LEU A 19 -9.24 -3.47 -20.50
CA LEU A 19 -8.92 -4.77 -19.90
C LEU A 19 -9.01 -5.90 -20.94
N ALA A 20 -10.08 -5.91 -21.76
CA ALA A 20 -10.21 -6.87 -22.85
C ALA A 20 -9.12 -6.71 -23.93
N ALA A 21 -8.76 -5.47 -24.31
CA ALA A 21 -7.73 -5.19 -25.31
C ALA A 21 -6.31 -5.61 -24.91
N TYR A 22 -6.03 -5.57 -23.61
CA TYR A 22 -4.79 -6.03 -22.99
C TYR A 22 -4.87 -7.48 -22.48
N ASN A 23 -6.00 -8.17 -22.69
CA ASN A 23 -6.23 -9.54 -22.21
C ASN A 23 -6.03 -9.69 -20.69
N ILE A 24 -6.51 -8.71 -19.92
CA ILE A 24 -6.47 -8.69 -18.47
C ILE A 24 -7.82 -9.13 -17.94
N ALA A 25 -7.82 -10.13 -17.06
CA ALA A 25 -8.99 -10.59 -16.35
C ALA A 25 -8.83 -10.29 -14.84
N VAL A 26 -9.86 -9.70 -14.24
CA VAL A 26 -9.90 -9.42 -12.81
C VAL A 26 -10.79 -10.46 -12.14
N HIS A 27 -10.21 -11.20 -11.21
CA HIS A 27 -10.92 -12.22 -10.44
C HIS A 27 -10.91 -11.83 -8.97
N ARG A 28 -12.10 -11.76 -8.36
CA ARG A 28 -12.20 -11.67 -6.90
C ARG A 28 -11.81 -13.02 -6.32
N GLN A 29 -10.81 -13.02 -5.44
CA GLN A 29 -10.40 -14.21 -4.71
C GLN A 29 -10.47 -13.96 -3.20
N PRO A 30 -10.97 -14.94 -2.43
CA PRO A 30 -10.81 -14.97 -0.99
C PRO A 30 -9.33 -14.90 -0.58
N ALA A 31 -9.03 -14.26 0.54
CA ALA A 31 -7.66 -14.05 1.01
C ALA A 31 -6.91 -15.38 1.24
N ASP A 32 -7.57 -16.38 1.82
CA ASP A 32 -7.01 -17.71 2.07
C ASP A 32 -6.61 -18.43 0.77
N THR A 33 -7.41 -18.27 -0.29
CA THR A 33 -7.11 -18.82 -1.62
C THR A 33 -5.94 -18.09 -2.26
N PHE A 34 -5.89 -16.76 -2.16
CA PHE A 34 -4.82 -15.94 -2.72
C PHE A 34 -3.46 -16.22 -2.06
N PHE A 35 -3.42 -16.26 -0.73
CA PHE A 35 -2.20 -16.54 0.02
C PHE A 35 -1.83 -18.02 0.06
N GLY A 36 -2.77 -18.92 -0.23
CA GLY A 36 -2.59 -20.37 -0.11
C GLY A 36 -2.61 -20.88 1.34
N TYR A 37 -2.95 -20.01 2.30
CA TYR A 37 -3.15 -20.33 3.71
C TYR A 37 -4.06 -19.29 4.36
N THR A 38 -4.70 -19.64 5.47
CA THR A 38 -5.46 -18.67 6.27
C THR A 38 -4.50 -17.87 7.15
N PRO A 39 -4.37 -16.54 6.96
CA PRO A 39 -3.54 -15.71 7.83
C PRO A 39 -4.19 -15.61 9.21
N SER A 40 -3.82 -16.51 10.13
CA SER A 40 -4.38 -16.59 11.48
C SER A 40 -3.46 -15.98 12.55
N THR A 41 -2.22 -15.68 12.19
CA THR A 41 -1.21 -15.17 13.11
C THR A 41 -0.93 -13.70 12.81
N ILE A 42 -1.05 -12.87 13.85
CA ILE A 42 -0.56 -11.51 13.82
C ILE A 42 0.94 -11.56 14.08
N SER A 43 1.71 -10.76 13.34
CA SER A 43 3.18 -10.74 13.46
C SER A 43 3.61 -10.34 14.87
N ASP A 44 4.64 -11.01 15.39
CA ASP A 44 5.28 -10.69 16.67
C ASP A 44 5.95 -9.30 16.68
N GLY A 45 6.08 -8.65 15.51
CA GLY A 45 6.63 -7.30 15.37
C GLY A 45 5.74 -6.19 15.96
N ILE A 46 4.49 -6.51 16.32
CA ILE A 46 3.57 -5.55 16.96
C ILE A 46 3.29 -6.03 18.39
N ASP A 47 3.43 -5.12 19.34
CA ASP A 47 3.01 -5.33 20.72
C ASP A 47 1.53 -5.75 20.78
N PRO A 48 1.18 -6.89 21.40
CA PRO A 48 -0.21 -7.32 21.54
C PRO A 48 -1.14 -6.25 22.11
N ALA A 49 -0.61 -5.34 22.96
CA ALA A 49 -1.38 -4.23 23.51
C ALA A 49 -1.95 -3.31 22.41
N PHE A 50 -1.29 -3.17 21.25
CA PHE A 50 -1.78 -2.39 20.11
C PHE A 50 -3.17 -2.85 19.63
N LEU A 51 -3.42 -4.16 19.63
CA LEU A 51 -4.66 -4.75 19.12
C LEU A 51 -5.85 -4.55 20.06
N THR A 52 -5.58 -4.33 21.35
CA THR A 52 -6.60 -4.21 22.40
C THR A 52 -6.72 -2.81 22.99
N ALA A 53 -5.79 -1.91 22.67
CA ALA A 53 -5.75 -0.57 23.21
C ALA A 53 -6.93 0.28 22.72
N THR A 54 -7.37 1.19 23.59
CA THR A 54 -8.36 2.20 23.25
C THR A 54 -7.70 3.42 22.63
N LEU A 55 -8.44 4.15 21.80
CA LEU A 55 -8.04 5.47 21.30
C LEU A 55 -8.81 6.55 22.08
N PRO A 56 -8.14 7.63 22.54
CA PRO A 56 -6.71 7.92 22.44
C PRO A 56 -5.84 7.00 23.34
N PRO A 57 -4.55 6.81 23.00
CA PRO A 57 -3.66 5.91 23.73
C PRO A 57 -3.42 6.37 25.17
N ASN A 58 -3.36 5.42 26.09
CA ASN A 58 -3.00 5.67 27.50
C ASN A 58 -1.48 5.74 27.70
N GLU A 59 -1.02 6.36 28.80
CA GLU A 59 0.41 6.56 29.09
C GLU A 59 1.14 5.29 29.57
N ASN A 60 0.43 4.18 29.80
CA ASN A 60 1.03 2.93 30.33
C ASN A 60 1.49 1.97 29.23
N LEU A 61 1.65 2.45 28.00
CA LEU A 61 2.10 1.67 26.84
C LEU A 61 3.59 1.86 26.62
N SER A 62 4.22 0.91 25.91
CA SER A 62 5.57 1.15 25.40
C SER A 62 5.57 2.35 24.45
N ASP A 63 6.69 3.08 24.37
CA ASP A 63 6.81 4.25 23.48
C ASP A 63 6.47 3.92 22.03
N GLN A 64 6.85 2.73 21.56
CA GLN A 64 6.55 2.26 20.20
C GLN A 64 5.06 2.06 19.99
N THR A 65 4.39 1.35 20.92
CA THR A 65 2.95 1.09 20.87
C THR A 65 2.15 2.38 20.98
N TYR A 66 2.56 3.26 21.89
CA TYR A 66 1.96 4.58 22.09
C TYR A 66 2.04 5.42 20.81
N ARG A 67 3.23 5.52 20.20
CA ARG A 67 3.45 6.25 18.94
C ARG A 67 2.61 5.68 17.80
N LEU A 68 2.58 4.35 17.63
CA LEU A 68 1.79 3.71 16.58
C LEU A 68 0.28 4.00 16.75
N LEU A 69 -0.22 3.98 17.98
CA LEU A 69 -1.61 4.35 18.29
C LEU A 69 -1.90 5.84 18.08
N GLN A 70 -0.92 6.73 18.29
CA GLN A 70 -1.08 8.15 17.93
C GLN A 70 -1.24 8.33 16.43
N TYR A 71 -0.42 7.65 15.61
CA TYR A 71 -0.60 7.66 14.16
C TYR A 71 -1.97 7.11 13.75
N LEU A 72 -2.42 6.00 14.36
CA LEU A 72 -3.76 5.47 14.13
C LEU A 72 -4.88 6.44 14.54
N HIS A 73 -4.72 7.14 15.67
CA HIS A 73 -5.67 8.14 16.14
C HIS A 73 -5.79 9.30 15.14
N LEU A 74 -4.67 9.80 14.62
CA LEU A 74 -4.65 10.84 13.60
C LEU A 74 -5.28 10.37 12.29
N ALA A 75 -4.97 9.15 11.84
CA ALA A 75 -5.54 8.57 10.63
C ALA A 75 -7.07 8.40 10.73
N THR A 76 -7.58 7.96 11.89
CA THR A 76 -9.03 7.77 12.10
C THR A 76 -9.82 9.08 12.21
N HIS A 77 -9.14 10.20 12.49
CA HIS A 77 -9.74 11.54 12.57
C HIS A 77 -9.33 12.44 11.40
N ALA A 78 -8.70 11.88 10.36
CA ALA A 78 -8.27 12.64 9.20
C ALA A 78 -9.49 13.23 8.47
N ASN A 79 -9.49 14.55 8.28
CA ASN A 79 -10.50 15.21 7.45
C ASN A 79 -10.22 14.93 5.96
N SER A 80 -11.22 15.14 5.11
CA SER A 80 -11.05 15.12 3.65
C SER A 80 -9.89 16.05 3.24
N GLY A 81 -8.89 15.52 2.54
CA GLY A 81 -7.67 16.23 2.16
C GLY A 81 -6.49 16.11 3.15
N GLN A 82 -6.65 15.36 4.24
CA GLN A 82 -5.55 15.00 5.18
C GLN A 82 -5.14 13.52 5.05
N GLU A 83 -5.20 12.98 3.83
CA GLU A 83 -4.81 11.61 3.48
C GLU A 83 -3.36 11.28 3.87
N SER A 84 -2.50 12.29 4.07
CA SER A 84 -1.14 12.09 4.59
C SER A 84 -1.13 11.34 5.94
N ALA A 85 -2.15 11.52 6.79
CA ALA A 85 -2.23 10.82 8.07
C ALA A 85 -2.40 9.30 7.90
N ILE A 86 -3.15 8.87 6.88
CA ILE A 86 -3.33 7.45 6.53
C ILE A 86 -2.00 6.87 6.06
N HIS A 87 -1.30 7.61 5.19
CA HIS A 87 0.02 7.23 4.68
C HIS A 87 1.07 7.14 5.79
N ASP A 88 1.10 8.11 6.70
CA ASP A 88 2.04 8.11 7.81
C ASP A 88 1.80 6.92 8.75
N PHE A 89 0.54 6.62 9.05
CA PHE A 89 0.19 5.42 9.81
C PHE A 89 0.62 4.13 9.10
N ALA A 90 0.29 3.97 7.82
CA ALA A 90 0.65 2.78 7.06
C ALA A 90 2.18 2.56 7.02
N LYS A 91 2.95 3.63 6.87
CA LYS A 91 4.41 3.58 6.88
C LYS A 91 4.96 3.11 8.23
N GLU A 92 4.45 3.67 9.32
CA GLU A 92 4.90 3.35 10.68
C GLU A 92 4.49 1.93 11.10
N LEU A 93 3.33 1.47 10.64
CA LEU A 93 2.89 0.09 10.81
C LEU A 93 3.84 -0.89 10.10
N LEU A 94 4.14 -0.65 8.81
CA LEU A 94 5.05 -1.50 8.05
C LEU A 94 6.47 -1.52 8.63
N ARG A 95 6.96 -0.37 9.10
CA ARG A 95 8.24 -0.30 9.79
C ARG A 95 8.22 -1.13 11.08
N SER A 96 7.17 -1.02 11.89
CA SER A 96 7.03 -1.79 13.14
C SER A 96 6.96 -3.30 12.87
N LEU A 97 6.33 -3.69 11.76
CA LEU A 97 6.24 -5.08 11.31
C LEU A 97 7.56 -5.66 10.75
N GLY A 98 8.63 -4.85 10.66
CA GLY A 98 9.92 -5.30 10.14
C GLY A 98 10.01 -5.34 8.62
N PHE A 99 9.14 -4.64 7.89
CA PHE A 99 9.27 -4.54 6.43
C PHE A 99 10.42 -3.62 6.00
N GLU A 100 10.76 -2.62 6.81
CA GLU A 100 11.90 -1.72 6.58
C GLU A 100 13.10 -2.15 7.43
N GLU A 101 14.02 -2.89 6.82
CA GLU A 101 15.23 -3.43 7.43
C GLU A 101 16.45 -3.17 6.54
N ARG A 102 17.61 -3.72 6.90
CA ARG A 102 18.80 -3.61 6.05
C ARG A 102 18.54 -4.21 4.68
N GLY A 103 18.53 -3.36 3.66
CA GLY A 103 18.35 -3.75 2.26
C GLY A 103 16.94 -3.54 1.73
N THR A 104 15.99 -3.17 2.59
CA THR A 104 14.65 -2.71 2.18
C THR A 104 14.40 -1.27 2.63
N LEU A 105 13.60 -0.53 1.88
CA LEU A 105 13.31 0.88 2.14
C LEU A 105 11.85 1.20 1.84
N LEU A 106 11.15 1.79 2.81
CA LEU A 106 9.81 2.31 2.61
C LEU A 106 9.89 3.73 2.04
N ARG A 107 9.34 3.90 0.85
CA ARG A 107 9.27 5.20 0.18
C ARG A 107 7.83 5.65 0.08
N SER A 108 7.61 6.91 0.41
CA SER A 108 6.32 7.58 0.23
C SER A 108 6.33 8.32 -1.12
N ARG A 109 5.19 8.36 -1.82
CA ARG A 109 5.01 9.11 -3.09
C ARG A 109 6.05 8.76 -4.16
N TYR A 110 6.47 7.50 -4.25
CA TYR A 110 7.46 7.06 -5.24
C TYR A 110 6.85 6.96 -6.63
N SER A 111 7.49 7.62 -7.60
CA SER A 111 7.10 7.52 -9.02
C SER A 111 7.79 6.32 -9.66
N ILE A 112 7.00 5.34 -10.08
CA ILE A 112 7.44 4.16 -10.83
C ILE A 112 7.35 4.48 -12.32
N PRO A 113 8.49 4.65 -13.03
CA PRO A 113 8.47 4.79 -14.47
C PRO A 113 8.14 3.45 -15.12
N PHE A 114 7.32 3.48 -16.17
CA PHE A 114 7.03 2.30 -16.97
C PHE A 114 6.79 2.65 -18.43
N MET A 115 7.04 1.68 -19.30
CA MET A 115 6.78 1.80 -20.73
C MET A 115 5.41 1.21 -21.07
N ILE A 116 4.52 2.00 -21.65
CA ILE A 116 3.24 1.51 -22.21
C ILE A 116 3.11 1.98 -23.65
N CYS A 117 2.83 1.04 -24.57
CA CYS A 117 2.63 1.33 -26.00
C CYS A 117 3.78 2.14 -26.64
N GLY A 118 5.02 1.94 -26.17
CA GLY A 118 6.20 2.69 -26.65
C GLY A 118 6.36 4.09 -26.08
N ASP A 119 5.47 4.52 -25.15
CA ASP A 119 5.60 5.75 -24.38
C ASP A 119 6.28 5.43 -23.04
N ASP A 120 7.48 5.97 -22.83
CA ASP A 120 8.31 5.82 -21.64
C ASP A 120 8.15 6.98 -20.64
N ARG A 121 7.29 7.96 -20.95
CA ARG A 121 7.05 9.14 -20.10
C ARG A 121 5.99 8.90 -19.04
N ARG A 122 5.48 7.66 -18.94
CA ARG A 122 4.43 7.30 -18.02
C ARG A 122 4.99 6.89 -16.67
N VAL A 123 4.33 7.37 -15.63
CA VAL A 123 4.68 7.10 -14.24
C VAL A 123 3.42 6.71 -13.47
N ALA A 124 3.54 5.74 -12.56
CA ALA A 124 2.57 5.51 -11.49
C ALA A 124 3.14 6.14 -10.23
N GLN A 125 2.39 7.05 -9.63
CA GLN A 125 2.73 7.57 -8.33
C GLN A 125 2.10 6.65 -7.28
N THR A 126 2.93 5.98 -6.50
CA THR A 126 2.46 5.14 -5.38
C THR A 126 2.33 5.98 -4.13
N ASP A 127 1.36 5.71 -3.28
CA ASP A 127 1.30 6.35 -1.97
C ASP A 127 2.43 5.89 -1.04
N LEU A 128 2.66 4.58 -1.02
CA LEU A 128 3.77 3.93 -0.33
C LEU A 128 4.28 2.77 -1.16
N CYS A 129 5.59 2.56 -1.15
CA CYS A 129 6.18 1.37 -1.72
C CYS A 129 7.34 0.85 -0.87
N LEU A 130 7.52 -0.46 -0.88
CA LEU A 130 8.68 -1.12 -0.32
C LEU A 130 9.65 -1.46 -1.45
N ILE A 131 10.86 -0.93 -1.38
CA ILE A 131 11.92 -1.18 -2.36
C ILE A 131 13.01 -2.04 -1.73
N GLN A 132 13.47 -3.05 -2.44
CA GLN A 132 14.67 -3.81 -2.11
C GLN A 132 15.84 -3.36 -2.97
N GLY A 133 16.97 -3.04 -2.33
CA GLY A 133 18.12 -2.47 -3.00
C GLY A 133 17.80 -1.10 -3.62
N THR A 134 18.06 -0.94 -4.92
CA THR A 134 17.87 0.33 -5.63
C THR A 134 16.70 0.35 -6.60
N THR A 135 16.16 -0.80 -6.98
CA THR A 135 15.22 -0.90 -8.13
C THR A 135 14.07 -1.88 -7.95
N THR A 136 14.15 -2.85 -7.04
CA THR A 136 13.14 -3.92 -6.97
C THR A 136 12.00 -3.48 -6.08
N ILE A 137 10.79 -3.38 -6.62
CA ILE A 137 9.59 -3.02 -5.87
C ILE A 137 8.93 -4.30 -5.38
N LEU A 138 8.84 -4.46 -4.06
CA LEU A 138 8.27 -5.65 -3.42
C LEU A 138 6.80 -5.46 -3.06
N LEU A 139 6.42 -4.24 -2.68
CA LEU A 139 5.06 -3.89 -2.27
C LEU A 139 4.73 -2.49 -2.77
N VAL A 140 3.50 -2.32 -3.25
CA VAL A 140 2.89 -1.03 -3.56
C VAL A 140 1.60 -0.92 -2.76
N ILE A 141 1.45 0.20 -2.07
CA ILE A 141 0.22 0.64 -1.43
C ILE A 141 -0.27 1.84 -2.22
N GLN A 142 -1.51 1.77 -2.66
CA GLN A 142 -2.21 2.81 -3.38
C GLN A 142 -3.60 2.95 -2.77
N GLU A 143 -3.94 4.18 -2.38
CA GLU A 143 -5.30 4.61 -2.05
C GLU A 143 -6.08 4.82 -3.37
N ASP A 144 -7.33 4.34 -3.40
CA ASP A 144 -8.25 4.37 -4.56
C ASP A 144 -8.92 5.74 -4.75
#